data_AF-A0A382J7W9-F1
#
_entry.id   AF-A0A382J7W9-F1
#
_cell.length_a   1.000
_cell.length_b   1.000
_cell.length_c   1.000
_cell.angle_alpha   90.00
_cell.angle_beta   90.00
_cell.angle_gamma   90.00
#
_symmetry.space_group_name_H-M   'P 1'
#
loop_
_entity.id
_entity.type
_entity.pdbx_description
1 polymer ?
#
loop_
_entity_poly.entity_id
_entity_poly.type
_entity_poly.pdbx_seq_one_letter_code
_entity_poly.pdbx_strand_id
1 'polypeptide(L)'
;KPRINNNAGREILFEDPELWPDEVDGSDLLNELKEVFDRFLILPERAETALCLWVAFAWTHDAFSISPILDFRSPTKRCGKSTALRVVHRLVPRPLPTSNISTAALFRSIEYFKPTLLVDEVDTFLKFNDEIQGVLNAGHERDGAYVLRVEGDDNQPKKYCVWSPKVLAGIGKRKDTLEDRSICVPMKRKGPEESVEKLRLNRIEGFVILRRKAARWAEDNIETLRLSTPEMPNGLNDSDLPQLVVPLFKLVFPSSRAV
;
A
#
# COMPACT_ATOMS: atom_id res chain seq x y z
N LYS A 1 -43.01 3.37 -22.67
CA LYS A 1 -42.40 3.37 -21.32
C LYS A 1 -40.91 3.63 -21.48
N PRO A 2 -40.31 4.64 -20.84
CA PRO A 2 -38.87 4.84 -20.93
C PRO A 2 -38.16 3.70 -20.19
N ARG A 3 -37.14 3.10 -20.83
CA ARG A 3 -36.24 2.15 -20.17
C ARG A 3 -35.37 2.95 -19.20
N ILE A 4 -35.62 2.80 -17.91
CA ILE A 4 -34.74 3.29 -16.85
C ILE A 4 -33.45 2.48 -17.00
N ASN A 5 -32.36 3.13 -17.43
CA ASN A 5 -31.06 2.51 -17.51
C ASN A 5 -30.55 2.34 -16.08
N ASN A 6 -30.71 1.13 -15.54
CA ASN A 6 -30.57 0.82 -14.12
C ASN A 6 -29.09 0.57 -13.71
N ASN A 7 -28.15 1.34 -14.26
CA ASN A 7 -26.74 1.30 -13.83
C ASN A 7 -26.58 2.15 -12.56
N ALA A 8 -27.00 1.58 -11.43
CA ALA A 8 -26.72 2.17 -10.12
C ALA A 8 -25.24 1.93 -9.77
N GLY A 9 -24.38 2.92 -10.04
CA GLY A 9 -22.96 2.92 -9.71
C GLY A 9 -22.20 4.01 -10.47
N ARG A 10 -21.10 4.53 -9.88
CA ARG A 10 -20.15 5.39 -10.59
C ARG A 10 -18.99 4.56 -11.11
N GLU A 11 -18.44 4.93 -12.25
CA GLU A 11 -17.22 4.33 -12.77
C GLU A 11 -16.04 4.57 -11.83
N ILE A 12 -15.17 3.57 -11.69
CA ILE A 12 -13.92 3.71 -10.93
C ILE A 12 -12.90 4.39 -11.83
N LEU A 13 -12.48 5.59 -11.44
CA LEU A 13 -11.50 6.39 -12.17
C LEU A 13 -10.24 6.57 -11.32
N PHE A 14 -9.09 6.51 -11.99
CA PHE A 14 -7.79 6.81 -11.39
C PHE A 14 -7.15 7.98 -12.13
N GLU A 15 -6.60 8.91 -11.37
CA GLU A 15 -5.81 10.02 -11.91
C GLU A 15 -4.34 9.72 -11.67
N ASP A 16 -3.67 9.31 -12.75
CA ASP A 16 -2.22 9.21 -12.79
C ASP A 16 -1.64 10.63 -12.88
N PRO A 17 -0.71 11.01 -11.98
CA PRO A 17 -0.20 12.37 -11.95
C PRO A 17 0.70 12.65 -13.15
N GLU A 18 0.68 13.88 -13.66
CA GLU A 18 1.75 14.35 -14.56
C GLU A 18 3.09 14.31 -13.81
N LEU A 19 4.13 13.80 -14.46
CA LEU A 19 5.46 13.71 -13.84
C LEU A 19 5.97 15.08 -13.39
N TRP A 20 6.81 15.07 -12.36
CA TRP A 20 7.63 16.23 -12.02
C TRP A 20 8.63 16.51 -13.15
N PRO A 21 8.81 17.78 -13.56
CA PRO A 21 9.64 18.12 -14.73
C PRO A 21 11.12 17.79 -14.53
N ASP A 22 11.62 17.93 -13.31
CA ASP A 22 13.03 17.73 -12.97
C ASP A 22 13.27 16.35 -12.35
N GLU A 23 14.52 15.90 -12.37
CA GLU A 23 14.95 14.73 -11.61
C GLU A 23 14.69 14.94 -10.12
N VAL A 24 14.30 13.87 -9.43
CA VAL A 24 13.95 13.91 -8.01
C VAL A 24 14.97 13.07 -7.24
N ASP A 25 15.67 13.69 -6.31
CA ASP A 25 16.54 12.96 -5.38
C ASP A 25 15.70 12.11 -4.42
N GLY A 26 16.11 10.85 -4.22
CA GLY A 26 15.37 9.90 -3.39
C GLY A 26 15.38 10.26 -1.90
N SER A 27 16.49 10.78 -1.37
CA SER A 27 16.60 11.20 0.03
C SER A 27 15.69 12.38 0.30
N ASP A 28 15.68 13.37 -0.59
CA ASP A 28 14.79 14.52 -0.49
C ASP A 28 13.32 14.10 -0.56
N LEU A 29 12.96 13.19 -1.48
CA LEU A 29 11.61 12.65 -1.57
C LEU A 29 11.17 11.97 -0.26
N LEU A 30 12.00 11.11 0.34
CA LEU A 30 11.64 10.46 1.60
C LEU A 30 11.57 11.45 2.77
N ASN A 31 12.42 12.48 2.79
CA ASN A 31 12.35 13.54 3.79
C ASN A 31 11.01 14.31 3.69
N GLU A 32 10.59 14.69 2.49
CA GLU A 32 9.31 15.37 2.29
C GLU A 32 8.11 14.46 2.65
N LEU A 33 8.18 13.16 2.34
CA LEU A 33 7.18 12.17 2.78
C LEU A 33 7.15 12.06 4.31
N LYS A 34 8.30 12.02 4.95
CA LYS A 34 8.43 11.95 6.41
C LYS A 34 7.79 13.17 7.07
N GLU A 35 8.05 14.37 6.56
CA GLU A 35 7.41 15.59 7.06
C GLU A 35 5.88 15.52 6.97
N VAL A 36 5.34 14.96 5.88
CA VAL A 36 3.89 14.74 5.77
C VAL A 36 3.39 13.76 6.82
N PHE A 37 4.08 12.64 7.03
CA PHE A 37 3.70 11.68 8.07
C PHE A 37 3.77 12.30 9.46
N ASP A 38 4.84 12.99 9.83
CA ASP A 38 5.00 13.62 11.14
C ASP A 38 3.92 14.68 11.41
N ARG A 39 3.48 15.40 10.37
CA ARG A 39 2.45 16.43 10.50
C ARG A 39 1.08 15.88 10.88
N PHE A 40 0.70 14.69 10.40
CA PHE A 40 -0.64 14.13 10.59
C PHE A 40 -0.66 12.89 11.50
N LEU A 41 0.50 12.23 11.60
CA LEU A 41 0.90 10.98 12.24
C LEU A 41 1.31 11.09 13.70
N ILE A 42 0.80 10.24 14.60
CA ILE A 42 1.58 9.85 15.79
C ILE A 42 1.96 8.41 15.57
N LEU A 43 3.25 8.20 15.31
CA LEU A 43 3.80 6.93 14.88
C LEU A 43 4.74 6.36 15.96
N PRO A 44 4.83 5.03 16.07
CA PRO A 44 5.93 4.38 16.78
C PRO A 44 7.29 4.78 16.20
N GLU A 45 8.35 4.63 16.98
CA GLU A 45 9.72 4.84 16.49
C GLU A 45 9.97 4.04 15.20
N ARG A 46 10.59 4.67 14.20
CA ARG A 46 10.96 4.10 12.89
C ARG A 46 9.79 3.76 11.96
N ALA A 47 8.54 3.88 12.42
CA ALA A 47 7.39 3.58 11.57
C ALA A 47 7.24 4.62 10.44
N GLU A 48 7.66 5.86 10.65
CA GLU A 48 7.72 6.88 9.60
C GLU A 48 8.65 6.49 8.46
N THR A 49 9.83 5.92 8.76
CA THR A 49 10.77 5.44 7.76
C THR A 49 10.17 4.28 6.96
N ALA A 50 9.54 3.32 7.64
CA ALA A 50 8.85 2.21 6.99
C ALA A 50 7.72 2.69 6.07
N LEU A 51 6.95 3.70 6.47
CA LEU A 51 5.90 4.29 5.63
C LEU A 51 6.46 5.00 4.41
N CYS A 52 7.55 5.75 4.54
CA CYS A 52 8.20 6.43 3.42
C CYS A 52 8.68 5.42 2.37
N LEU A 53 9.40 4.38 2.82
CA LEU A 53 9.86 3.30 1.95
C LEU A 53 8.69 2.54 1.32
N TRP A 54 7.62 2.27 2.07
CA TRP A 54 6.46 1.57 1.55
C TRP A 54 5.70 2.39 0.49
N VAL A 55 5.64 3.72 0.63
CA VAL A 55 5.08 4.60 -0.42
C VAL A 55 5.94 4.54 -1.67
N ALA A 56 7.26 4.65 -1.56
CA ALA A 56 8.18 4.53 -2.70
C ALA A 56 8.05 3.16 -3.39
N PHE A 57 7.94 2.09 -2.60
CA PHE A 57 7.64 0.74 -3.06
C PHE A 57 6.33 0.66 -3.85
N ALA A 58 5.25 1.31 -3.40
CA ALA A 58 3.98 1.26 -4.11
C ALA A 58 4.10 1.86 -5.53
N TRP A 59 4.90 2.93 -5.70
CA TRP A 59 5.19 3.51 -7.02
C TRP A 59 6.11 2.65 -7.89
N THR A 60 6.96 1.84 -7.26
CA THR A 60 7.94 0.97 -7.93
C THR A 60 7.58 -0.51 -7.81
N HIS A 61 6.30 -0.83 -7.58
CA HIS A 61 5.83 -2.18 -7.23
C HIS A 61 6.27 -3.23 -8.25
N ASP A 62 6.28 -2.84 -9.52
CA ASP A 62 6.70 -3.66 -10.66
C ASP A 62 8.20 -3.97 -10.74
N ALA A 63 8.99 -3.49 -9.79
CA ALA A 63 10.39 -3.87 -9.64
C ALA A 63 10.63 -5.03 -8.66
N PHE A 64 9.63 -5.40 -7.84
CA PHE A 64 9.80 -6.35 -6.74
C PHE A 64 9.09 -7.69 -6.98
N SER A 65 9.61 -8.75 -6.38
CA SER A 65 8.99 -10.09 -6.34
C SER A 65 8.07 -10.30 -5.14
N ILE A 66 8.25 -9.51 -4.06
CA ILE A 66 7.43 -9.58 -2.85
C ILE A 66 6.60 -8.30 -2.67
N SER A 67 5.36 -8.47 -2.21
CA SER A 67 4.43 -7.39 -1.96
C SER A 67 3.95 -7.35 -0.50
N PRO A 68 4.76 -6.81 0.43
CA PRO A 68 4.38 -6.75 1.82
C PRO A 68 3.18 -5.83 2.04
N ILE A 69 2.27 -6.29 2.89
CA ILE A 69 1.06 -5.55 3.26
C ILE A 69 1.43 -4.49 4.30
N LEU A 70 1.00 -3.24 4.11
CA LEU A 70 1.08 -2.25 5.18
C LEU A 70 -0.13 -2.40 6.11
N ASP A 71 0.07 -2.85 7.35
CA ASP A 71 -1.03 -3.11 8.31
C ASP A 71 -1.04 -2.07 9.44
N PHE A 72 -1.96 -1.12 9.37
CA PHE A 72 -2.27 -0.21 10.48
C PHE A 72 -3.16 -0.93 11.51
N ARG A 73 -2.57 -1.28 12.64
CA ARG A 73 -3.24 -2.06 13.68
C ARG A 73 -3.38 -1.29 14.98
N SER A 74 -4.45 -1.52 15.73
CA SER A 74 -4.59 -0.94 17.07
C SER A 74 -5.41 -1.83 17.99
N PRO A 75 -5.23 -1.78 19.32
CA PRO A 75 -6.05 -2.54 20.25
C PRO A 75 -7.50 -2.01 20.36
N THR A 76 -7.75 -0.73 20.05
CA THR A 76 -9.06 -0.09 20.23
C THR A 76 -9.42 0.91 19.13
N LYS A 77 -10.67 1.38 19.13
CA LYS A 77 -11.14 2.47 18.24
C LYS A 77 -10.45 3.79 18.58
N ARG A 78 -10.39 4.68 17.57
CA ARG A 78 -9.90 6.08 17.65
C ARG A 78 -8.39 6.23 17.89
N CYS A 79 -7.57 5.34 17.32
CA CYS A 79 -6.10 5.44 17.33
C CYS A 79 -5.51 6.03 16.03
N GLY A 80 -6.28 6.81 15.25
CA GLY A 80 -5.75 7.45 14.04
C GLY A 80 -5.58 6.57 12.78
N LYS A 81 -5.94 5.28 12.82
CA LYS A 81 -5.85 4.36 11.65
C LYS A 81 -6.46 4.91 10.37
N SER A 82 -7.72 5.38 10.40
CA SER A 82 -8.36 5.95 9.22
C SER A 82 -7.71 7.28 8.77
N THR A 83 -7.06 8.02 9.66
CA THR A 83 -6.24 9.18 9.27
C THR A 83 -4.99 8.71 8.53
N ALA A 84 -4.30 7.70 9.04
CA ALA A 84 -3.13 7.10 8.39
C ALA A 84 -3.47 6.58 6.99
N LEU A 85 -4.55 5.81 6.87
CA LEU A 85 -5.06 5.33 5.58
C LEU A 85 -5.36 6.49 4.61
N ARG A 86 -5.96 7.59 5.10
CA ARG A 86 -6.24 8.79 4.29
C ARG A 86 -4.99 9.54 3.87
N VAL A 87 -3.95 9.59 4.70
CA VAL A 87 -2.66 10.19 4.31
C VAL A 87 -2.01 9.33 3.23
N VAL A 88 -1.90 8.02 3.44
CA VAL A 88 -1.34 7.07 2.46
C VAL A 88 -2.11 7.08 1.14
N HIS A 89 -3.45 7.10 1.18
CA HIS A 89 -4.32 7.24 0.00
C HIS A 89 -3.90 8.41 -0.92
N ARG A 90 -3.37 9.50 -0.35
CA ARG A 90 -2.97 10.70 -1.10
C ARG A 90 -1.53 10.66 -1.60
N LEU A 91 -0.78 9.62 -1.28
CA LEU A 91 0.65 9.52 -1.59
C LEU A 91 0.98 8.35 -2.53
N VAL A 92 0.07 7.38 -2.67
CA VAL A 92 0.27 6.16 -3.47
C VAL A 92 -0.24 6.30 -4.92
N PRO A 93 0.21 5.44 -5.86
CA PRO A 93 -0.37 5.36 -7.19
C PRO A 93 -1.75 4.69 -7.14
N ARG A 94 -2.66 5.16 -8.01
CA ARG A 94 -3.95 4.54 -8.31
C ARG A 94 -4.68 4.00 -7.06
N PRO A 95 -4.95 4.84 -6.04
CA PRO A 95 -5.53 4.39 -4.78
C PRO A 95 -6.98 3.91 -4.97
N LEU A 96 -7.29 2.70 -4.49
CA LEU A 96 -8.64 2.15 -4.43
C LEU A 96 -9.06 1.92 -2.98
N PRO A 97 -9.72 2.91 -2.33
CA PRO A 97 -10.20 2.76 -0.96
C PRO A 97 -11.48 1.93 -0.90
N THR A 98 -11.57 1.05 0.10
CA THR A 98 -12.78 0.27 0.40
C THR A 98 -12.88 -0.03 1.90
N SER A 99 -14.10 -0.13 2.43
CA SER A 99 -14.37 -0.60 3.80
C SER A 99 -15.00 -2.00 3.83
N ASN A 100 -15.48 -2.50 2.69
CA ASN A 100 -15.97 -3.85 2.49
C ASN A 100 -16.01 -4.17 1.00
N ILE A 101 -15.72 -5.40 0.63
CA ILE A 101 -15.66 -5.81 -0.78
C ILE A 101 -16.02 -7.29 -0.89
N SER A 102 -16.79 -7.67 -1.90
CA SER A 102 -17.00 -9.10 -2.18
C SER A 102 -15.72 -9.72 -2.73
N THR A 103 -15.53 -11.03 -2.55
CA THR A 103 -14.38 -11.75 -3.12
C THR A 103 -14.28 -11.49 -4.63
N ALA A 104 -15.40 -11.54 -5.35
CA ALA A 104 -15.50 -11.28 -6.78
C ALA A 104 -15.08 -9.85 -7.17
N ALA A 105 -15.58 -8.85 -6.45
CA ALA A 105 -15.19 -7.47 -6.70
C ALA A 105 -13.69 -7.25 -6.43
N LEU A 106 -13.11 -7.93 -5.43
CA LEU A 106 -11.71 -7.79 -5.06
C LEU A 106 -10.76 -8.27 -6.16
N PHE A 107 -10.80 -9.54 -6.55
CA PHE A 107 -9.84 -10.05 -7.53
C PHE A 107 -10.05 -9.44 -8.93
N ARG A 108 -11.29 -9.11 -9.31
CA ARG A 108 -11.57 -8.43 -10.59
C ARG A 108 -11.06 -7.01 -10.61
N SER A 109 -11.19 -6.29 -9.50
CA SER A 109 -10.67 -4.92 -9.41
C SER A 109 -9.15 -4.91 -9.46
N ILE A 110 -8.48 -5.89 -8.84
CA ILE A 110 -7.03 -6.01 -8.94
C ILE A 110 -6.60 -6.31 -10.38
N GLU A 111 -7.16 -7.35 -10.99
CA GLU A 111 -6.86 -7.75 -12.38
C GLU A 111 -7.02 -6.57 -13.35
N TYR A 112 -8.16 -5.88 -13.29
CA TYR A 112 -8.52 -4.89 -14.28
C TYR A 112 -7.83 -3.54 -14.05
N PHE A 113 -7.76 -3.07 -12.81
CA PHE A 113 -7.30 -1.70 -12.52
C PHE A 113 -5.85 -1.60 -12.06
N LYS A 114 -5.25 -2.71 -11.58
CA LYS A 114 -3.95 -2.77 -10.92
C LYS A 114 -3.76 -1.66 -9.88
N PRO A 115 -4.67 -1.51 -8.90
CA PRO A 115 -4.68 -0.38 -7.98
C PRO A 115 -3.69 -0.59 -6.83
N THR A 116 -3.44 0.46 -6.05
CA THR A 116 -3.05 0.29 -4.64
C THR A 116 -4.33 0.10 -3.82
N LEU A 117 -4.53 -1.07 -3.22
CA LEU A 117 -5.71 -1.36 -2.40
C LEU A 117 -5.57 -0.73 -1.00
N LEU A 118 -6.59 0.01 -0.55
CA LEU A 118 -6.65 0.56 0.81
C LEU A 118 -7.91 0.09 1.50
N VAL A 119 -7.77 -0.85 2.43
CA VAL A 119 -8.90 -1.54 3.05
C VAL A 119 -9.04 -1.12 4.50
N ASP A 120 -10.07 -0.33 4.82
CA ASP A 120 -10.42 0.05 6.20
C ASP A 120 -11.34 -1.00 6.83
N GLU A 121 -11.45 -0.97 8.17
CA GLU A 121 -12.34 -1.82 8.96
C GLU A 121 -12.20 -3.33 8.70
N VAL A 122 -10.99 -3.79 8.36
CA VAL A 122 -10.76 -5.19 7.99
C VAL A 122 -11.10 -6.19 9.11
N ASP A 123 -11.12 -5.74 10.36
CA ASP A 123 -11.53 -6.56 11.50
C ASP A 123 -13.02 -6.95 11.47
N THR A 124 -13.84 -6.21 10.74
CA THR A 124 -15.28 -6.45 10.66
C THR A 124 -15.65 -7.63 9.75
N PHE A 125 -14.85 -7.91 8.72
CA PHE A 125 -15.19 -8.91 7.71
C PHE A 125 -14.09 -9.96 7.46
N LEU A 126 -12.79 -9.64 7.63
CA LEU A 126 -11.74 -10.61 7.32
C LEU A 126 -11.80 -11.84 8.22
N LYS A 127 -12.17 -11.70 9.50
CA LYS A 127 -12.22 -12.84 10.44
C LYS A 127 -13.18 -13.95 9.97
N PHE A 128 -14.20 -13.57 9.20
CA PHE A 128 -15.28 -14.45 8.78
C PHE A 128 -15.23 -14.81 7.30
N ASN A 129 -14.21 -14.35 6.57
CA ASN A 129 -14.12 -14.50 5.12
C ASN A 129 -12.74 -15.02 4.70
N ASP A 130 -12.59 -16.35 4.75
CA ASP A 130 -11.36 -17.04 4.35
C ASP A 130 -11.04 -16.86 2.87
N GLU A 131 -12.04 -16.64 2.01
CA GLU A 131 -11.80 -16.41 0.59
C GLU A 131 -11.09 -15.08 0.33
N ILE A 132 -11.54 -14.00 0.97
CA ILE A 132 -10.89 -12.69 0.86
C ILE A 132 -9.46 -12.79 1.42
N GLN A 133 -9.29 -13.46 2.56
CA GLN A 133 -7.95 -13.68 3.10
C GLN A 133 -7.06 -14.46 2.13
N GLY A 134 -7.60 -15.49 1.47
CA GLY A 134 -6.90 -16.23 0.43
C GLY A 134 -6.46 -15.35 -0.73
N VAL A 135 -7.32 -14.44 -1.19
CA VAL A 135 -6.97 -13.46 -2.25
C VAL A 135 -5.87 -12.49 -1.80
N LEU A 136 -5.97 -11.95 -0.58
CA LEU A 136 -4.95 -11.04 -0.03
C LEU A 136 -3.60 -11.74 0.12
N ASN A 137 -3.59 -12.97 0.65
CA ASN A 137 -2.40 -13.79 0.83
C ASN A 137 -1.77 -14.20 -0.51
N ALA A 138 -2.57 -14.58 -1.51
CA ALA A 138 -2.06 -14.99 -2.82
C ALA A 138 -1.26 -13.86 -3.49
N GLY A 139 -1.62 -12.59 -3.26
CA GLY A 139 -0.92 -11.43 -3.82
C GLY A 139 0.43 -11.08 -3.18
N HIS A 140 1.01 -11.96 -2.34
CA HIS A 140 2.27 -11.71 -1.63
C HIS A 140 3.52 -11.92 -2.49
N GLU A 141 3.55 -12.98 -3.29
CA GLU A 141 4.68 -13.33 -4.17
C GLU A 141 4.25 -13.24 -5.63
N ARG A 142 5.02 -12.53 -6.47
CA ARG A 142 4.65 -12.20 -7.85
C ARG A 142 4.32 -13.44 -8.69
N ASP A 143 5.15 -14.48 -8.62
CA ASP A 143 5.00 -15.70 -9.43
C ASP A 143 3.71 -16.46 -9.09
N GLY A 144 3.28 -16.38 -7.82
CA GLY A 144 2.06 -17.01 -7.31
C GLY A 144 0.85 -16.09 -7.23
N ALA A 145 0.94 -14.83 -7.68
CA ALA A 145 -0.05 -13.79 -7.44
C ALA A 145 -1.29 -13.90 -8.32
N TYR A 146 -1.98 -15.03 -8.26
CA TYR A 146 -3.23 -15.27 -8.96
C TYR A 146 -4.20 -16.15 -8.18
N VAL A 147 -5.47 -16.05 -8.54
CA VAL A 147 -6.52 -16.95 -8.07
C VAL A 147 -7.27 -17.54 -9.27
N LEU A 148 -7.73 -18.79 -9.12
CA LEU A 148 -8.60 -19.44 -10.09
C LEU A 148 -10.06 -19.30 -9.67
N ARG A 149 -10.93 -18.99 -10.62
CA ARG A 149 -12.38 -18.91 -10.42
C ARG A 149 -13.09 -19.55 -11.60
N VAL A 150 -14.13 -20.33 -11.33
CA VAL A 150 -15.00 -20.91 -12.36
C VAL A 150 -16.21 -20.01 -12.49
N GLU A 151 -16.39 -19.40 -13.66
CA GLU A 151 -17.41 -18.36 -13.84
C GLU A 151 -17.88 -18.25 -15.29
N GLY A 152 -19.19 -18.00 -15.45
CA GLY A 152 -19.86 -17.97 -16.75
C GLY A 152 -20.49 -19.32 -17.09
N ASP A 153 -21.17 -19.38 -18.23
CA ASP A 153 -21.98 -20.54 -18.61
C ASP A 153 -21.14 -21.73 -19.11
N ASP A 154 -19.88 -21.48 -19.50
CA ASP A 154 -18.94 -22.49 -20.01
C ASP A 154 -18.24 -23.30 -18.90
N ASN A 155 -18.41 -22.89 -17.63
CA ASN A 155 -17.76 -23.46 -16.44
C ASN A 155 -16.24 -23.64 -16.59
N GLN A 156 -15.58 -22.80 -17.39
CA GLN A 156 -14.13 -22.87 -17.55
C GLN A 156 -13.39 -22.11 -16.42
N PRO A 157 -12.30 -22.66 -15.87
CA PRO A 157 -11.50 -21.96 -14.88
C PRO A 157 -10.79 -20.76 -15.52
N LYS A 158 -10.93 -19.59 -14.90
CA LYS A 158 -10.26 -18.34 -15.29
C LYS A 158 -9.25 -17.95 -14.23
N LYS A 159 -8.07 -17.52 -14.68
CA LYS A 159 -6.97 -17.02 -13.86
C LYS A 159 -7.09 -15.50 -13.71
N TYR A 160 -7.10 -15.02 -12.48
CA TYR A 160 -7.11 -13.58 -12.17
C TYR A 160 -5.87 -13.23 -11.37
N CYS A 161 -5.08 -12.28 -11.86
CA CYS A 161 -3.97 -11.68 -11.15
C CYS A 161 -4.46 -10.91 -9.93
N VAL A 162 -3.80 -11.12 -8.79
CA VAL A 162 -4.08 -10.45 -7.51
C VAL A 162 -2.84 -9.72 -6.98
N TRP A 163 -1.87 -9.47 -7.88
CA TRP A 163 -0.67 -8.69 -7.65
C TRP A 163 -1.00 -7.20 -7.55
N SER A 164 -0.77 -6.60 -6.38
CA SER A 164 -1.06 -5.17 -6.12
C SER A 164 -0.51 -4.77 -4.75
N PRO A 165 -0.05 -3.53 -4.54
CA PRO A 165 0.26 -3.01 -3.21
C PRO A 165 -1.01 -2.93 -2.36
N LYS A 166 -0.94 -3.29 -1.07
CA LYS A 166 -2.12 -3.34 -0.19
C LYS A 166 -1.86 -2.71 1.18
N VAL A 167 -2.80 -1.91 1.62
CA VAL A 167 -2.86 -1.35 2.97
C VAL A 167 -4.10 -1.90 3.67
N LEU A 168 -3.94 -2.41 4.88
CA LEU A 168 -5.03 -2.85 5.75
C LEU A 168 -5.08 -1.95 6.98
N ALA A 169 -6.29 -1.60 7.44
CA ALA A 169 -6.50 -0.88 8.68
C ALA A 169 -7.59 -1.55 9.51
N GLY A 170 -7.30 -1.90 10.76
CA GLY A 170 -8.29 -2.55 11.62
C GLY A 170 -7.86 -2.78 13.07
N ILE A 171 -8.78 -3.35 13.85
CA ILE A 171 -8.61 -3.63 15.28
C ILE A 171 -8.20 -5.09 15.50
N GLY A 172 -7.38 -5.31 16.53
CA GLY A 172 -7.02 -6.67 16.96
C GLY A 172 -5.98 -7.34 16.07
N LYS A 173 -5.63 -8.57 16.43
CA LYS A 173 -4.61 -9.37 15.74
C LYS A 173 -5.14 -9.89 14.40
N ARG A 174 -4.25 -10.03 13.41
CA ARG A 174 -4.53 -10.73 12.15
C ARG A 174 -4.30 -12.24 12.35
N LYS A 175 -4.68 -13.04 11.35
CA LYS A 175 -4.20 -14.43 11.27
C LYS A 175 -2.69 -14.41 11.00
N ASP A 176 -1.97 -15.37 11.56
CA ASP A 176 -0.50 -15.40 11.52
C ASP A 176 0.06 -15.29 10.09
N THR A 177 -0.59 -15.92 9.10
CA THR A 177 -0.16 -15.84 7.70
C THR A 177 -0.19 -14.43 7.10
N LEU A 178 -1.17 -13.60 7.45
CA LEU A 178 -1.20 -12.20 7.01
C LEU A 178 -0.19 -11.36 7.79
N GLU A 179 0.03 -11.70 9.06
CA GLU A 179 0.95 -10.96 9.94
C GLU A 179 2.40 -11.11 9.49
N ASP A 180 2.83 -12.33 9.14
CA ASP A 180 4.19 -12.61 8.64
C ASP A 180 4.48 -11.90 7.31
N ARG A 181 3.43 -11.56 6.55
CA ARG A 181 3.47 -10.89 5.25
C ARG A 181 3.25 -9.38 5.33
N SER A 182 3.17 -8.83 6.55
CA SER A 182 2.84 -7.44 6.78
C SER A 182 3.97 -6.65 7.43
N ILE A 183 4.14 -5.40 7.00
CA ILE A 183 4.79 -4.36 7.78
C ILE A 183 3.74 -3.82 8.76
N CYS A 184 3.84 -4.25 10.01
CA CYS A 184 2.89 -3.87 11.06
C CYS A 184 3.22 -2.50 11.65
N VAL A 185 2.27 -1.57 11.59
CA VAL A 185 2.36 -0.25 12.23
C VAL A 185 1.37 -0.20 13.41
N PRO A 186 1.84 -0.44 14.65
CA PRO A 186 0.97 -0.42 15.82
C PRO A 186 0.60 1.02 16.21
N MET A 187 -0.65 1.38 15.94
CA MET A 187 -1.23 2.69 16.22
C MET A 187 -1.77 2.77 17.65
N LYS A 188 -1.34 3.78 18.40
CA LYS A 188 -1.83 4.10 19.75
C LYS A 188 -2.77 5.31 19.74
N ARG A 189 -3.55 5.48 20.81
CA ARG A 189 -4.29 6.73 20.99
C ARG A 189 -3.30 7.85 21.21
N LYS A 190 -3.58 8.98 20.59
CA LYS A 190 -2.91 10.26 20.84
C LYS A 190 -2.98 10.58 22.35
N GLY A 191 -1.82 10.81 22.96
CA GLY A 191 -1.69 11.32 24.31
C GLY A 191 -2.14 12.78 24.45
N PRO A 192 -2.35 13.28 25.67
CA PRO A 192 -2.81 14.66 25.90
C PRO A 192 -1.84 15.72 25.35
N GLU A 193 -0.53 15.48 25.48
CA GLU A 193 0.53 16.41 25.03
C GLU A 193 0.94 16.22 23.57
N GLU A 194 0.57 15.09 22.95
CA GLU A 194 0.91 14.83 21.55
C GLU A 194 -0.05 15.63 20.66
N SER A 195 0.45 16.36 19.66
CA SER A 195 -0.38 17.12 18.73
C SER A 195 0.05 16.93 17.29
N VAL A 196 -0.94 16.84 16.41
CA VAL A 196 -0.79 16.68 14.97
C VAL A 196 -1.80 17.59 14.28
N GLU A 197 -1.47 18.00 13.06
CA GLU A 197 -2.36 18.75 12.20
C GLU A 197 -3.60 17.89 11.86
N LYS A 198 -4.77 18.53 11.74
CA LYS A 198 -5.96 17.86 11.24
C LYS A 198 -5.88 17.81 9.71
N LEU A 199 -5.94 16.61 9.15
CA LEU A 199 -6.04 16.43 7.69
C LEU A 199 -7.33 17.07 7.16
N ARG A 200 -7.21 18.17 6.41
CA ARG A 200 -8.34 18.86 5.78
C ARG A 200 -8.43 18.50 4.30
N LEU A 201 -9.61 18.07 3.86
CA LEU A 201 -9.83 17.59 2.50
C LEU A 201 -9.63 18.67 1.41
N ASN A 202 -9.66 19.95 1.78
CA ASN A 202 -9.51 21.09 0.87
C ASN A 202 -8.06 21.61 0.74
N ARG A 203 -7.09 20.99 1.42
CA ARG A 203 -5.66 21.36 1.33
C ARG A 203 -4.86 20.19 0.78
N ILE A 204 -4.99 19.96 -0.52
CA ILE A 204 -4.41 18.80 -1.21
C ILE A 204 -3.18 19.11 -2.08
N GLU A 205 -2.87 20.39 -2.32
CA GLU A 205 -1.82 20.81 -3.26
C GLU A 205 -0.46 20.17 -2.96
N GLY A 206 -0.04 20.15 -1.69
CA GLY A 206 1.23 19.51 -1.29
C GLY A 206 1.26 18.01 -1.59
N PHE A 207 0.13 17.31 -1.45
CA PHE A 207 0.05 15.89 -1.80
C PHE A 207 0.14 15.68 -3.31
N VAL A 208 -0.47 16.57 -4.12
CA VAL A 208 -0.37 16.51 -5.58
C VAL A 208 1.09 16.63 -6.01
N ILE A 209 1.81 17.63 -5.52
CA ILE A 209 3.23 17.82 -5.82
C ILE A 209 4.05 16.57 -5.45
N LEU A 210 3.85 16.02 -4.26
CA LEU A 210 4.56 14.82 -3.83
C LEU A 210 4.26 13.59 -4.68
N ARG A 211 3.01 13.39 -5.10
CA ARG A 211 2.67 12.30 -6.03
C ARG A 211 3.39 12.46 -7.37
N ARG A 212 3.50 13.68 -7.90
CA ARG A 212 4.24 13.95 -9.14
C ARG A 212 5.73 13.64 -8.99
N LYS A 213 6.32 14.05 -7.86
CA LYS A 213 7.73 13.76 -7.53
C LYS A 213 7.96 12.26 -7.35
N ALA A 214 7.08 11.56 -6.63
CA ALA A 214 7.19 10.12 -6.42
C ALA A 214 7.02 9.33 -7.73
N ALA A 215 6.09 9.75 -8.59
CA ALA A 215 5.93 9.17 -9.93
C ALA A 215 7.19 9.37 -10.78
N ARG A 216 7.76 10.59 -10.79
CA ARG A 216 9.00 10.89 -11.51
C ARG A 216 10.18 10.07 -10.99
N TRP A 217 10.40 10.06 -9.68
CA TRP A 217 11.44 9.25 -9.06
C TRP A 217 11.31 7.77 -9.39
N ALA A 218 10.08 7.23 -9.35
CA ALA A 218 9.83 5.84 -9.68
C ALA A 218 10.16 5.53 -11.14
N GLU A 219 9.74 6.38 -12.09
CA GLU A 219 10.04 6.20 -13.51
C GLU A 219 11.55 6.22 -13.79
N ASP A 220 12.29 7.14 -13.16
CA ASP A 220 13.74 7.24 -13.33
C ASP A 220 14.51 6.04 -12.74
N ASN A 221 13.94 5.36 -11.72
CA ASN A 221 14.68 4.37 -10.91
C ASN A 221 14.16 2.92 -11.01
N ILE A 222 13.01 2.67 -11.66
CA ILE A 222 12.38 1.34 -11.64
C ILE A 222 13.24 0.24 -12.27
N GLU A 223 13.97 0.54 -13.35
CA GLU A 223 14.86 -0.44 -13.98
C GLU A 223 16.09 -0.73 -13.11
N THR A 224 16.65 0.29 -12.46
CA THR A 224 17.74 0.11 -11.50
C THR A 224 17.30 -0.77 -10.33
N LEU A 225 16.06 -0.60 -9.84
CA LEU A 225 15.47 -1.45 -8.80
C LEU A 225 15.30 -2.89 -9.28
N ARG A 226 14.80 -3.12 -10.50
CA ARG A 226 14.64 -4.47 -11.07
C ARG A 226 15.95 -5.24 -11.18
N LEU A 227 17.03 -4.55 -11.52
CA LEU A 227 18.36 -5.14 -11.68
C LEU A 227 19.11 -5.27 -10.36
N SER A 228 18.63 -4.61 -9.30
CA SER A 228 19.27 -4.66 -7.99
C SER A 228 19.12 -6.05 -7.37
N THR A 229 20.22 -6.61 -6.87
CA THR A 229 20.19 -7.82 -6.05
C THR A 229 20.39 -7.41 -4.59
N PRO A 230 19.38 -7.53 -3.72
CA PRO A 230 19.55 -7.20 -2.31
C PRO A 230 20.53 -8.17 -1.65
N GLU A 231 21.56 -7.62 -1.00
CA GLU A 231 22.42 -8.41 -0.11
C GLU A 231 21.62 -8.67 1.17
N MET A 232 21.32 -9.93 1.45
CA MET A 232 20.64 -10.31 2.69
C MET A 232 21.60 -10.12 3.87
N PRO A 233 21.25 -9.31 4.88
CA PRO A 233 22.07 -9.17 6.09
C PRO A 233 22.18 -10.50 6.83
N ASN A 234 23.38 -10.86 7.28
CA ASN A 234 23.61 -12.07 8.07
C ASN A 234 22.78 -12.03 9.37
N GLY A 235 21.95 -13.06 9.59
CA GLY A 235 21.18 -13.22 10.84
C GLY A 235 19.74 -12.73 10.80
N LEU A 236 19.27 -12.16 9.69
CA LEU A 236 17.84 -12.05 9.42
C LEU A 236 17.40 -13.38 8.78
N ASN A 237 16.63 -14.18 9.52
CA ASN A 237 15.95 -15.36 8.96
C ASN A 237 15.09 -14.95 7.76
N ASP A 238 14.72 -15.92 6.90
CA ASP A 238 13.88 -15.88 5.66
C ASP A 238 12.58 -15.04 5.76
N SER A 239 12.70 -13.79 6.18
CA SER A 239 11.66 -12.78 6.25
C SER A 239 11.81 -11.93 5.00
N ASP A 240 10.71 -11.59 4.35
CA ASP A 240 10.75 -10.91 3.06
C ASP A 240 11.10 -9.41 3.16
N LEU A 241 11.17 -8.88 4.38
CA LEU A 241 11.44 -7.47 4.66
C LEU A 241 12.77 -6.97 4.06
N PRO A 242 13.90 -7.70 4.11
CA PRO A 242 15.16 -7.26 3.51
C PRO A 242 15.11 -7.22 1.99
N GLN A 243 14.31 -8.07 1.33
CA GLN A 243 14.14 -8.03 -0.14
C GLN A 243 13.47 -6.73 -0.61
N LEU A 244 12.59 -6.17 0.22
CA LEU A 244 11.97 -4.86 -0.01
C LEU A 244 12.90 -3.71 0.37
N VAL A 245 13.45 -3.76 1.59
CA VAL A 245 14.08 -2.60 2.23
C VAL A 245 15.46 -2.33 1.64
N VAL A 246 16.25 -3.35 1.32
CA VAL A 246 17.64 -3.17 0.88
C VAL A 246 17.76 -2.42 -0.46
N PRO A 247 17.00 -2.75 -1.51
CA PRO A 247 17.06 -2.02 -2.79
C PRO A 247 16.66 -0.56 -2.66
N LEU A 248 15.54 -0.32 -1.97
CA LEU A 248 15.01 1.04 -1.76
C LEU A 248 15.95 1.86 -0.89
N PHE A 249 16.50 1.26 0.17
CA PHE A 249 17.43 1.95 1.06
C PHE A 249 18.74 2.31 0.35
N LYS A 250 19.30 1.43 -0.50
CA LYS A 250 20.52 1.71 -1.29
C LYS A 250 20.31 2.86 -2.29
N LEU A 251 19.15 2.89 -2.96
CA LEU A 251 18.84 3.92 -3.96
C LEU A 251 18.48 5.26 -3.33
N VAL A 252 17.81 5.24 -2.18
CA VAL A 252 17.43 6.47 -1.50
C VAL A 252 18.59 7.05 -0.69
N PHE A 253 19.42 6.22 -0.06
CA PHE A 253 20.55 6.65 0.77
C PHE A 253 21.88 6.16 0.18
N PRO A 254 22.28 6.63 -1.02
CA PRO A 254 23.49 6.15 -1.70
C PRO A 254 24.79 6.42 -0.90
N SER A 255 24.77 7.40 0.00
CA SER A 255 25.88 7.77 0.89
C SER A 255 25.94 6.97 2.19
N SER A 256 24.89 6.20 2.52
CA SER A 256 24.85 5.38 3.73
C SER A 256 25.57 4.06 3.48
N ARG A 257 26.89 4.06 3.68
CA ARG A 257 27.65 2.81 3.82
C ARG A 257 27.07 2.01 5.00
N ALA A 258 26.42 0.89 4.69
CA ALA A 258 26.13 -0.23 5.58
C ALA A 258 25.53 0.13 6.96
N VAL A 259 24.22 -0.08 7.12
CA VAL A 259 23.61 -0.35 8.42
C VAL A 259 22.94 -1.71 8.34
#